data_AF-A0A290ZVB8-F1
#
_entry.id   AF-A0A290ZVB8-F1
#
_cell.length_a   1.000
_cell.length_b   1.000
_cell.length_c   1.000
_cell.angle_alpha   90.00
_cell.angle_beta   90.00
_cell.angle_gamma   90.00
#
_symmetry.space_group_name_H-M   'P 1'
#
loop_
_entity.id
_entity.type
_entity.pdbx_description
1 polymer ?
#
loop_
_entity_poly.entity_id
_entity_poly.type
_entity_poly.pdbx_seq_one_letter_code
_entity_poly.pdbx_strand_id
1 'polypeptide(L)'
;MLPFVADMPPLEQERILCSISSAVKYAVPANIVLAVAEKEGGKPGQWVRNTNGTHDVGAMQFNTAYLRELARYGIAAEDVAAAGCYAFELAAWRLRKHLRNDQGDLWTRAANYHSRTPRFNAVYRTDLMKKAAKWADWLEARFVTVDVTRADATPSMPMANAANAPAALTARR
;
A
#
# COMPACT_ATOMS: atom_id res chain seq x y z
N MET A 1 -17.45 2.72 11.37
CA MET A 1 -16.06 3.17 11.16
C MET A 1 -15.18 2.42 12.15
N LEU A 2 -14.00 1.96 11.76
CA LEU A 2 -13.11 1.20 12.65
C LEU A 2 -12.65 2.12 13.80
N PRO A 3 -12.89 1.77 15.07
CA PRO A 3 -12.71 2.69 16.19
C PRO A 3 -11.29 3.25 16.28
N PHE A 4 -10.28 2.43 15.98
CA PHE A 4 -8.88 2.85 15.98
C PHE A 4 -8.48 3.82 14.85
N VAL A 5 -9.27 3.93 13.78
CA VAL A 5 -8.99 4.89 12.68
C VAL A 5 -9.55 6.27 13.04
N ALA A 6 -10.64 6.34 13.80
CA ALA A 6 -11.31 7.60 14.12
C ALA A 6 -10.42 8.56 14.93
N ASP A 7 -9.51 8.02 15.74
CA ASP A 7 -8.64 8.80 16.63
C ASP A 7 -7.31 9.25 15.98
N MET A 8 -7.08 8.90 14.71
CA MET A 8 -5.84 9.25 14.00
C MET A 8 -5.92 10.61 13.30
N PRO A 9 -4.78 11.29 13.03
CA PRO A 9 -4.75 12.47 12.17
C PRO A 9 -5.37 12.20 10.79
N PRO A 10 -6.11 13.15 10.18
CA PRO A 10 -6.85 12.92 8.93
C PRO A 10 -6.01 12.36 7.78
N LEU A 11 -4.76 12.81 7.63
CA LEU A 11 -3.84 12.29 6.61
C LEU A 11 -3.49 10.81 6.81
N GLU A 12 -3.37 10.38 8.07
CA GLU A 12 -3.12 8.97 8.39
C GLU A 12 -4.38 8.13 8.15
N GLN A 13 -5.56 8.67 8.47
CA GLN A 13 -6.83 8.01 8.16
C GLN A 13 -6.98 7.78 6.65
N GLU A 14 -6.74 8.81 5.84
CA GLU A 14 -6.79 8.71 4.38
C GLU A 14 -5.81 7.65 3.87
N ARG A 15 -4.54 7.71 4.31
CA ARG A 15 -3.51 6.72 3.95
C ARG A 15 -3.98 5.30 4.24
N ILE A 16 -4.49 5.05 5.44
CA ILE A 16 -4.89 3.70 5.86
C ILE A 16 -6.10 3.21 5.07
N LEU A 17 -7.18 3.99 5.07
CA LEU A 17 -8.44 3.60 4.45
C LEU A 17 -8.31 3.44 2.94
N CYS A 18 -7.68 4.42 2.27
CA CYS A 18 -7.52 4.38 0.83
C CYS A 18 -6.53 3.30 0.39
N SER A 19 -5.45 3.04 1.15
CA SER A 19 -4.54 1.95 0.82
C SER A 19 -5.22 0.59 0.94
N ILE A 20 -5.95 0.33 2.03
CA ILE A 20 -6.65 -0.95 2.24
C ILE A 20 -7.73 -1.16 1.18
N SER A 21 -8.57 -0.15 0.93
CA SER A 21 -9.63 -0.23 -0.09
C SER A 21 -9.05 -0.49 -1.49
N SER A 22 -8.00 0.23 -1.86
CA SER A 22 -7.33 0.08 -3.16
C SER A 22 -6.64 -1.28 -3.29
N ALA A 23 -6.00 -1.75 -2.22
CA ALA A 23 -5.37 -3.06 -2.16
C ALA A 23 -6.38 -4.18 -2.43
N VAL A 24 -7.57 -4.13 -1.80
CA VAL A 24 -8.66 -5.07 -2.05
C VAL A 24 -9.14 -4.97 -3.50
N LYS A 25 -9.45 -3.75 -3.99
CA LYS A 25 -9.96 -3.50 -5.35
C LYS A 25 -9.05 -4.07 -6.44
N TYR A 26 -7.73 -3.94 -6.29
CA TYR A 26 -6.76 -4.38 -7.30
C TYR A 26 -6.08 -5.71 -6.95
N ALA A 27 -6.51 -6.36 -5.86
CA ALA A 27 -5.92 -7.59 -5.33
C ALA A 27 -4.38 -7.50 -5.20
N VAL A 28 -3.92 -6.46 -4.53
CA VAL A 28 -2.52 -6.26 -4.11
C VAL A 28 -2.47 -6.47 -2.60
N PRO A 29 -1.42 -7.08 -2.02
CA PRO A 29 -1.28 -7.17 -0.57
C PRO A 29 -1.35 -5.79 0.10
N ALA A 30 -2.24 -5.63 1.09
CA ALA A 30 -2.50 -4.33 1.71
C ALA A 30 -1.26 -3.73 2.37
N ASN A 31 -0.42 -4.57 2.98
CA ASN A 31 0.85 -4.16 3.57
C ASN A 31 1.82 -3.57 2.52
N ILE A 32 1.80 -4.02 1.26
CA ILE A 32 2.61 -3.43 0.19
C ILE A 32 2.10 -2.04 -0.19
N VAL A 33 0.78 -1.87 -0.37
CA VAL A 33 0.21 -0.56 -0.73
C VAL A 33 0.46 0.47 0.38
N LEU A 34 0.27 0.07 1.65
CA LEU A 34 0.57 0.89 2.82
C LEU A 34 2.06 1.24 2.93
N ALA A 35 2.95 0.28 2.65
CA ALA A 35 4.38 0.50 2.68
C ALA A 35 4.83 1.48 1.58
N VAL A 36 4.26 1.40 0.38
CA VAL A 36 4.49 2.38 -0.68
C VAL A 36 3.97 3.75 -0.24
N ALA A 37 2.73 3.84 0.26
CA ALA A 37 2.17 5.13 0.68
C ALA A 37 2.98 5.81 1.80
N GLU A 38 3.49 5.04 2.76
CA GLU A 38 4.40 5.55 3.77
C GLU A 38 5.76 5.93 3.19
N LYS A 39 6.27 5.16 2.22
CA LYS A 39 7.56 5.43 1.59
C LYS A 39 7.54 6.72 0.77
N GLU A 40 6.49 6.91 -0.01
CA GLU A 40 6.28 8.13 -0.78
C GLU A 40 6.02 9.32 0.15
N GLY A 41 5.29 9.11 1.24
CA GLY A 41 5.13 10.10 2.30
C GLY A 41 4.47 11.41 1.84
N GLY A 42 3.79 11.37 0.69
CA GLY A 42 3.13 12.52 0.11
C GLY A 42 1.85 12.91 0.86
N LYS A 43 1.29 14.07 0.49
CA LYS A 43 -0.03 14.53 0.94
C LYS A 43 -0.85 15.11 -0.23
N PRO A 44 -2.19 15.19 -0.10
CA PRO A 44 -3.02 15.90 -1.05
C PRO A 44 -2.52 17.33 -1.32
N GLY A 45 -2.57 17.73 -2.58
CA GLY A 45 -2.11 19.03 -3.09
C GLY A 45 -0.59 19.18 -3.18
N GLN A 46 0.20 18.17 -2.77
CA GLN A 46 1.66 18.28 -2.79
C GLN A 46 2.24 18.11 -4.19
N TRP A 47 3.17 18.99 -4.54
CA TRP A 47 4.01 18.90 -5.73
C TRP A 47 5.46 19.09 -5.31
N VAL A 48 6.29 18.08 -5.52
CA VAL A 48 7.73 18.13 -5.21
C VAL A 48 8.50 18.25 -6.52
N ARG A 49 9.23 19.35 -6.70
CA ARG A 49 10.02 19.58 -7.92
C ARG A 49 11.30 18.76 -7.90
N ASN A 50 11.56 18.03 -8.99
CA ASN A 50 12.78 17.29 -9.23
C ASN A 50 13.81 18.11 -10.02
N THR A 51 15.09 17.76 -9.87
CA THR A 51 16.21 18.44 -10.55
C THR A 51 16.14 18.36 -12.08
N ASN A 52 15.50 17.32 -12.62
CA ASN A 52 15.28 17.14 -14.05
C ASN A 52 14.04 17.87 -14.61
N GLY A 53 13.39 18.71 -13.79
CA GLY A 53 12.22 19.50 -14.19
C GLY A 53 10.87 18.77 -14.10
N THR A 54 10.85 17.49 -13.74
CA THR A 54 9.60 16.77 -13.41
C THR A 54 9.12 17.12 -12.01
N HIS A 55 7.90 16.70 -11.66
CA HIS A 55 7.37 16.84 -10.30
C HIS A 55 6.82 15.50 -9.82
N ASP A 56 6.90 15.24 -8.52
CA ASP A 56 6.22 14.14 -7.86
C ASP A 56 4.96 14.66 -7.16
N VAL A 57 3.81 14.07 -7.49
CA VAL A 57 2.49 14.67 -7.27
C VAL A 57 1.64 13.83 -6.31
N GLY A 58 1.03 14.50 -5.34
CA GLY A 58 0.00 13.96 -4.46
C GLY A 58 0.48 12.97 -3.41
N ALA A 59 -0.48 12.29 -2.77
CA ALA A 59 -0.22 11.38 -1.65
C ALA A 59 0.72 10.21 -2.01
N MET A 60 0.66 9.76 -3.28
CA MET A 60 1.44 8.64 -3.80
C MET A 60 2.62 9.06 -4.69
N GLN A 61 2.96 10.36 -4.69
CA GLN A 61 4.13 10.94 -5.35
C GLN A 61 4.35 10.45 -6.79
N PHE A 62 3.29 10.53 -7.61
CA PHE A 62 3.40 10.17 -9.01
C PHE A 62 4.24 11.18 -9.77
N ASN A 63 5.26 10.70 -10.48
CA ASN A 63 6.07 11.55 -11.32
C ASN A 63 5.30 12.05 -12.56
N THR A 64 5.42 13.33 -12.90
CA THR A 64 4.74 13.92 -14.06
C THR A 64 5.15 13.33 -15.41
N ALA A 65 6.34 12.74 -15.54
CA ALA A 65 6.71 12.01 -16.75
C ALA A 65 5.84 10.76 -16.94
N TYR A 66 5.56 10.04 -15.86
CA TYR A 66 4.67 8.88 -15.88
C TYR A 66 3.21 9.29 -16.13
N LEU A 67 2.74 10.35 -15.48
CA LEU A 67 1.38 10.85 -15.67
C LEU A 67 1.12 11.29 -17.12
N ARG A 68 2.13 11.83 -17.81
CA ARG A 68 2.04 12.15 -19.25
C ARG A 68 1.70 10.93 -20.11
N GLU A 69 2.21 9.75 -19.76
CA GLU A 69 1.87 8.50 -20.47
C GLU A 69 0.41 8.07 -20.22
N LEU A 70 -0.15 8.45 -19.07
CA LEU A 70 -1.52 8.14 -18.68
C LEU A 70 -2.56 9.15 -19.19
N ALA A 71 -2.13 10.33 -19.65
CA ALA A 71 -3.01 11.36 -20.19
C ALA A 71 -3.90 10.83 -21.34
N ARG A 72 -3.44 9.85 -22.12
CA ARG A 72 -4.23 9.17 -23.16
C ARG A 72 -5.47 8.43 -22.63
N TYR A 73 -5.51 8.15 -21.33
CA TYR A 73 -6.65 7.55 -20.64
C TYR A 73 -7.50 8.59 -19.88
N GLY A 74 -7.22 9.88 -20.07
CA GLY A 74 -7.90 10.97 -19.37
C GLY A 74 -7.44 11.17 -17.93
N ILE A 75 -6.27 10.63 -17.54
CA ILE A 75 -5.70 10.80 -16.19
C ILE A 75 -4.77 12.00 -16.19
N ALA A 76 -5.13 13.04 -15.44
CA ALA A 76 -4.39 14.27 -15.27
C ALA A 76 -3.60 14.27 -13.94
N ALA A 77 -2.65 15.19 -13.80
CA ALA A 77 -1.85 15.30 -12.57
C ALA A 77 -2.71 15.81 -11.40
N GLU A 78 -3.72 16.60 -11.70
CA GLU A 78 -4.69 17.14 -10.77
C GLU A 78 -5.52 16.03 -10.10
N ASP A 79 -5.81 14.94 -10.82
CA ASP A 79 -6.58 13.81 -10.28
C ASP A 79 -5.83 13.12 -9.13
N VAL A 80 -4.50 12.95 -9.27
CA VAL A 80 -3.66 12.35 -8.23
C VAL A 80 -3.21 13.36 -7.17
N ALA A 81 -3.28 14.66 -7.47
CA ALA A 81 -3.05 15.72 -6.49
C ALA A 81 -4.23 15.89 -5.53
N ALA A 82 -5.46 15.58 -5.96
CA ALA A 82 -6.65 15.73 -5.13
C ALA A 82 -6.61 14.87 -3.86
N ALA A 83 -7.34 15.31 -2.84
CA ALA A 83 -7.56 14.52 -1.63
C ALA A 83 -8.44 13.29 -1.92
N GLY A 84 -8.32 12.28 -1.06
CA GLY A 84 -9.08 11.03 -1.17
C GLY A 84 -8.36 9.92 -1.91
N CYS A 85 -9.12 8.89 -2.30
CA CYS A 85 -8.52 7.60 -2.62
C CYS A 85 -7.98 7.43 -4.04
N TYR A 86 -8.22 8.39 -4.96
CA TYR A 86 -7.86 8.21 -6.37
C TYR A 86 -6.36 7.93 -6.58
N ALA A 87 -5.48 8.69 -5.90
CA ALA A 87 -4.04 8.45 -5.98
C ALA A 87 -3.64 7.04 -5.51
N PHE A 88 -4.27 6.55 -4.43
CA PHE A 88 -4.04 5.21 -3.90
C PHE A 88 -4.57 4.12 -4.83
N GLU A 89 -5.73 4.35 -5.46
CA GLU A 89 -6.30 3.45 -6.44
C GLU A 89 -5.38 3.30 -7.66
N LEU A 90 -4.90 4.42 -8.21
CA LEU A 90 -3.97 4.41 -9.32
C LEU A 90 -2.65 3.72 -8.93
N ALA A 91 -2.19 3.91 -7.69
CA ALA A 91 -0.97 3.28 -7.20
C ALA A 91 -1.13 1.76 -7.06
N ALA A 92 -2.25 1.29 -6.52
CA ALA A 92 -2.56 -0.13 -6.44
C ALA A 92 -2.73 -0.77 -7.83
N TRP A 93 -3.37 -0.06 -8.78
CA TRP A 93 -3.43 -0.50 -10.19
C TRP A 93 -2.03 -0.65 -10.80
N ARG A 94 -1.16 0.36 -10.61
CA ARG A 94 0.22 0.33 -11.09
C ARG A 94 1.01 -0.82 -10.46
N LEU A 95 0.92 -0.99 -9.13
CA LEU A 95 1.54 -2.10 -8.40
C LEU A 95 1.08 -3.45 -8.96
N ARG A 96 -0.23 -3.64 -9.14
CA ARG A 96 -0.80 -4.87 -9.72
C ARG A 96 -0.20 -5.19 -11.09
N LYS A 97 0.01 -4.17 -11.94
CA LYS A 97 0.67 -4.33 -13.25
C LYS A 97 2.11 -4.84 -13.10
N HIS A 98 2.90 -4.25 -12.20
CA HIS A 98 4.28 -4.70 -11.95
C HIS A 98 4.32 -6.11 -11.35
N LEU A 99 3.51 -6.39 -10.34
CA LEU A 99 3.45 -7.69 -9.67
C LEU A 99 3.09 -8.83 -10.64
N ARG A 100 2.21 -8.57 -11.62
CA ARG A 100 1.81 -9.57 -12.62
C ARG A 100 2.79 -9.73 -13.77
N ASN A 101 3.36 -8.64 -14.28
CA ASN A 101 3.98 -8.65 -15.61
C ASN A 101 5.50 -8.48 -15.60
N ASP A 102 6.07 -7.93 -14.54
CA ASP A 102 7.53 -7.73 -14.47
C ASP A 102 8.21 -9.04 -14.01
N GLN A 103 9.50 -9.18 -14.32
CA GLN A 103 10.31 -10.33 -13.91
C GLN A 103 10.93 -10.11 -12.52
N GLY A 104 11.35 -11.21 -11.87
CA GLY A 104 12.02 -11.20 -10.57
C GLY A 104 11.11 -11.56 -9.40
N ASP A 105 11.67 -11.54 -8.19
CA ASP A 105 10.93 -11.84 -6.98
C ASP A 105 9.84 -10.79 -6.68
N LEU A 106 8.98 -11.08 -5.70
CA LEU A 106 7.87 -10.19 -5.31
C LEU A 106 8.35 -8.76 -5.01
N TRP A 107 9.46 -8.63 -4.30
CA TRP A 107 9.97 -7.36 -3.80
C TRP A 107 10.67 -6.55 -4.89
N THR A 108 11.37 -7.20 -5.82
CA THR A 108 11.87 -6.54 -7.03
C THR A 108 10.70 -5.95 -7.84
N ARG A 109 9.65 -6.73 -8.06
CA ARG A 109 8.46 -6.29 -8.81
C ARG A 109 7.72 -5.17 -8.09
N ALA A 110 7.54 -5.26 -6.77
CA ALA A 110 6.91 -4.18 -5.99
C ALA A 110 7.74 -2.88 -6.04
N ALA A 111 9.06 -2.96 -5.90
CA ALA A 111 9.96 -1.82 -5.94
C ALA A 111 10.07 -1.16 -7.34
N ASN A 112 9.61 -1.84 -8.41
CA ASN A 112 9.45 -1.22 -9.74
C ASN A 112 8.43 -0.08 -9.76
N TYR A 113 7.57 0.03 -8.74
CA TYR A 113 6.77 1.23 -8.51
C TYR A 113 7.63 2.50 -8.51
N HIS A 114 8.80 2.45 -7.86
CA HIS A 114 9.74 3.55 -7.82
C HIS A 114 10.65 3.56 -9.05
N SER A 115 11.35 2.46 -9.31
CA SER A 115 12.27 2.37 -10.45
C SER A 115 12.59 0.92 -10.82
N ARG A 116 12.69 0.65 -12.13
CA ARG A 116 13.22 -0.61 -12.65
C ARG A 116 14.75 -0.65 -12.72
N THR A 117 15.41 0.49 -12.55
CA THR A 117 16.88 0.56 -12.57
C THR A 117 17.45 -0.13 -11.33
N PRO A 118 18.31 -1.16 -11.48
CA PRO A 118 18.70 -2.04 -10.36
C PRO A 118 19.19 -1.32 -9.11
N ARG A 119 20.04 -0.29 -9.26
CA ARG A 119 20.58 0.46 -8.11
C ARG A 119 19.51 1.21 -7.31
N PHE A 120 18.52 1.81 -7.97
CA PHE A 120 17.46 2.58 -7.32
C PHE A 120 16.39 1.64 -6.74
N ASN A 121 16.09 0.57 -7.48
CA ASN A 121 15.21 -0.49 -7.02
C ASN A 121 15.72 -1.10 -5.72
N ALA A 122 17.00 -1.50 -5.65
CA ALA A 122 17.57 -2.16 -4.47
C ALA A 122 17.47 -1.31 -3.20
N VAL A 123 17.74 0.01 -3.31
CA VAL A 123 17.61 0.96 -2.20
C VAL A 123 16.15 1.07 -1.77
N TYR A 124 15.23 1.28 -2.71
CA TYR A 124 13.81 1.40 -2.42
C TYR A 124 13.24 0.11 -1.81
N ARG A 125 13.59 -1.04 -2.40
CA ARG A 125 13.19 -2.38 -1.97
C ARG A 125 13.53 -2.64 -0.51
N THR A 126 14.75 -2.29 -0.08
CA THR A 126 15.21 -2.52 1.29
C THR A 126 14.33 -1.78 2.30
N ASP A 127 13.97 -0.53 2.01
CA ASP A 127 13.09 0.27 2.87
C ASP A 127 11.63 -0.22 2.79
N LEU A 128 11.17 -0.58 1.58
CA LEU A 128 9.83 -1.11 1.35
C LEU A 128 9.57 -2.38 2.14
N MET A 129 10.52 -3.31 2.20
CA MET A 129 10.41 -4.55 2.97
C MET A 129 10.22 -4.27 4.47
N LYS A 130 10.98 -3.32 5.04
CA LYS A 130 10.87 -2.94 6.46
C LYS A 130 9.50 -2.34 6.77
N LYS A 131 9.02 -1.43 5.92
CA LYS A 131 7.70 -0.81 6.07
C LYS A 131 6.57 -1.84 5.90
N ALA A 132 6.70 -2.75 4.95
CA ALA A 132 5.70 -3.79 4.71
C ALA A 132 5.61 -4.80 5.86
N ALA A 133 6.73 -5.14 6.51
CA ALA A 133 6.72 -5.94 7.73
C ALA A 133 5.97 -5.22 8.86
N LYS A 134 6.31 -3.94 9.11
CA LYS A 134 5.62 -3.11 10.10
C LYS A 134 4.11 -3.02 9.86
N TRP A 135 3.69 -2.86 8.59
CA TRP A 135 2.26 -2.82 8.25
C TRP A 135 1.59 -4.19 8.30
N ALA A 136 2.31 -5.28 8.05
CA ALA A 136 1.79 -6.62 8.27
C ALA A 136 1.44 -6.82 9.75
N ASP A 137 2.38 -6.54 10.67
CA ASP A 137 2.14 -6.63 12.12
C ASP A 137 0.96 -5.75 12.56
N TRP A 138 0.89 -4.52 12.04
CA TRP A 138 -0.18 -3.59 12.36
C TRP A 138 -1.56 -4.09 11.89
N LEU A 139 -1.62 -4.67 10.69
CA LEU A 139 -2.84 -5.25 10.10
C LEU A 139 -3.25 -6.52 10.86
N GLU A 140 -2.32 -7.44 11.11
CA GLU A 140 -2.57 -8.68 11.85
C GLU A 140 -3.11 -8.41 13.25
N ALA A 141 -2.65 -7.35 13.92
CA ALA A 141 -3.17 -6.98 15.23
C ALA A 141 -4.63 -6.47 15.21
N ARG A 142 -5.16 -6.05 14.05
CA ARG A 142 -6.43 -5.29 13.94
C ARG A 142 -7.48 -5.91 13.03
N PHE A 143 -7.07 -6.78 12.12
CA PHE A 143 -7.95 -7.36 11.10
C PHE A 143 -7.76 -8.86 11.04
N VAL A 144 -8.79 -9.53 10.55
CA VAL A 144 -8.62 -10.89 10.04
C VAL A 144 -7.81 -10.80 8.76
N THR A 145 -6.67 -11.47 8.73
CA THR A 145 -5.69 -11.40 7.62
C THR A 145 -5.39 -12.79 7.09
N VAL A 146 -4.88 -12.87 5.85
CA VAL A 146 -4.47 -14.13 5.22
C VAL A 146 -3.09 -13.93 4.63
N ASP A 147 -2.19 -14.87 4.87
CA ASP A 147 -0.87 -14.91 4.24
C ASP A 147 -0.99 -15.40 2.79
N VAL A 148 -1.02 -14.48 1.85
CA VAL A 148 -1.16 -14.80 0.42
C VAL A 148 0.06 -15.50 -0.20
N THR A 149 1.15 -15.68 0.55
CA THR A 149 2.32 -16.44 0.08
C THR A 149 2.25 -17.93 0.40
N ARG A 150 1.31 -18.34 1.27
CA ARG A 150 1.09 -19.74 1.66
C ARG A 150 -0.15 -20.29 0.96
N ALA A 151 0.01 -21.44 0.30
CA ALA A 151 -1.06 -22.08 -0.48
C ALA A 151 -2.29 -22.46 0.38
N ASP A 152 -2.08 -22.81 1.65
CA ASP A 152 -3.12 -23.24 2.59
C ASP A 152 -3.31 -22.24 3.75
N ALA A 153 -3.12 -20.95 3.47
CA ALA A 153 -3.22 -19.92 4.49
C ALA A 153 -4.64 -19.84 5.07
N THR A 154 -4.79 -20.24 6.32
CA THR A 154 -6.01 -20.00 7.09
C THR A 154 -6.05 -18.55 7.57
N PRO A 155 -7.23 -17.92 7.66
CA PRO A 155 -7.36 -16.59 8.23
C PRO A 155 -6.79 -16.51 9.66
N SER A 156 -5.87 -15.58 9.89
CA SER A 156 -5.35 -15.26 11.21
C SER A 156 -6.30 -14.30 11.92
N MET A 157 -6.65 -14.59 13.19
CA MET A 157 -7.49 -13.71 14.00
C MET A 157 -6.65 -12.61 14.67
N PRO A 158 -7.20 -11.38 14.80
CA PRO A 158 -6.48 -10.32 15.47
C PRO A 158 -6.18 -10.63 16.93
N MET A 159 -4.95 -10.35 17.37
CA MET A 159 -4.51 -10.59 18.75
C MET A 159 -5.39 -9.90 19.79
N ALA A 160 -5.96 -8.73 19.47
CA ALA A 160 -6.90 -8.02 20.34
C ALA A 160 -8.20 -8.80 20.62
N ASN A 161 -8.59 -9.71 19.72
CA ASN A 161 -9.77 -10.57 19.89
C ASN A 161 -9.44 -11.94 20.50
N ALA A 162 -8.18 -12.39 20.44
CA ALA A 162 -7.76 -13.67 21.03
C ALA A 162 -7.84 -13.67 22.57
N ALA A 163 -7.65 -12.52 23.22
CA ALA A 163 -7.75 -12.38 24.67
C ALA A 163 -9.19 -12.49 25.23
N ASN A 164 -10.22 -12.41 24.37
CA ASN A 164 -11.63 -12.49 24.75
C ASN A 164 -12.33 -13.75 24.20
N ALA A 165 -11.60 -14.70 23.62
CA ALA A 165 -12.18 -15.96 23.18
C ALA A 165 -12.54 -16.82 24.42
N PRO A 166 -13.78 -17.32 24.57
CA PRO A 166 -14.10 -18.22 25.66
C PRO A 166 -13.24 -19.47 25.53
N ALA A 167 -12.58 -19.86 26.62
CA ALA A 167 -11.81 -21.08 26.68
C ALA A 167 -12.73 -22.25 26.28
N ALA A 168 -12.34 -23.00 25.25
CA ALA A 168 -13.07 -24.17 24.82
C ALA A 168 -13.21 -25.12 26.01
N LEU A 169 -14.45 -25.36 26.45
CA LEU A 169 -14.76 -26.26 27.54
C LEU A 169 -14.34 -27.67 27.10
N THR A 170 -13.22 -28.16 27.65
CA THR A 170 -12.78 -29.52 27.41
C THR A 170 -13.71 -30.46 28.17
N ALA A 171 -14.63 -31.10 27.45
CA ALA A 171 -15.42 -32.20 27.97
C ALA A 171 -14.47 -33.36 28.31
N ARG A 172 -14.18 -33.54 29.61
CA ARG A 172 -13.57 -34.78 30.11
C ARG A 172 -14.66 -35.86 30.15
N ARG A 173 -14.33 -37.01 29.58
CA ARG A 173 -15.14 -38.24 29.62
C ARG A 173 -15.28 -38.78 31.03
#